data_AF-A0A2V5MYD5-F1
#
_entry.id   AF-A0A2V5MYD5-F1
#
_cell.length_a   1.000
_cell.length_b   1.000
_cell.length_c   1.000
_cell.angle_alpha   90.00
_cell.angle_beta   90.00
_cell.angle_gamma   90.00
#
_symmetry.space_group_name_H-M   'P 1'
#
loop_
_entity.id
_entity.type
_entity.pdbx_description
1 polymer ?
#
loop_
_entity_poly.entity_id
_entity_poly.type
_entity_poly.pdbx_seq_one_letter_code
_entity_poly.pdbx_strand_id
1 'polypeptide(L)'
;FDDKIRRDIARCTLFMPLLSSNTEKRGEAYFRQEWNEALRRLPRFKGSSRPFIVPVIVDDLDIYLATAIPEEFKSVHIARAPQGILDSQAAGRFQQIIRNIVKAEGGLA
;
A
#
# COMPACT_ATOMS: atom_id res chain seq x y z
N PHE A 1 -3.44 19.48 7.77
CA PHE A 1 -3.89 18.15 7.32
C PHE A 1 -2.65 17.25 7.08
N ASP A 2 -1.63 17.81 6.46
CA ASP A 2 -0.35 17.20 6.09
C ASP A 2 0.41 16.57 7.28
N ASP A 3 0.49 17.25 8.42
CA ASP A 3 1.20 16.74 9.60
C ASP A 3 0.53 15.52 10.24
N LYS A 4 -0.80 15.44 10.14
CA LYS A 4 -1.55 14.28 10.61
C LYS A 4 -1.20 13.07 9.74
N ILE A 5 -1.23 13.24 8.43
CA ILE A 5 -0.99 12.15 7.49
C ILE A 5 0.46 11.67 7.54
N ARG A 6 1.44 12.58 7.65
CA ARG A 6 2.84 12.19 7.89
C ARG A 6 2.98 11.39 9.19
N ARG A 7 2.32 11.81 10.27
CA ARG A 7 2.33 11.10 11.56
C ARG A 7 1.68 9.72 11.46
N ASP A 8 0.55 9.62 10.78
CA ASP A 8 -0.20 8.38 10.61
C ASP A 8 0.60 7.39 9.75
N ILE A 9 1.20 7.87 8.66
CA ILE A 9 2.13 7.07 7.83
C ILE A 9 3.39 6.71 8.61
N ALA A 10 3.89 7.54 9.52
CA ALA A 10 5.04 7.20 10.35
C ALA A 10 4.76 6.05 11.33
N ARG A 11 3.50 5.89 11.75
CA ARG A 11 3.06 4.92 12.76
C ARG A 11 2.35 3.70 12.19
N CYS A 12 1.89 3.74 10.94
CA CYS A 12 1.16 2.63 10.36
C CYS A 12 2.03 1.36 10.25
N THR A 13 1.38 0.21 10.40
CA THR A 13 1.98 -1.13 10.34
C THR A 13 1.94 -1.70 8.93
N LEU A 14 0.98 -1.23 8.12
CA LEU A 14 0.73 -1.52 6.72
C LEU A 14 0.34 -0.23 6.01
N PHE A 15 0.91 0.02 4.83
CA PHE A 15 0.55 1.13 3.94
C PHE A 15 -0.13 0.56 2.68
N MET A 16 -1.31 1.08 2.35
CA MET A 16 -2.14 0.57 1.28
C MET A 16 -2.47 1.70 0.28
N PRO A 17 -1.63 1.93 -0.74
CA PRO A 17 -1.93 2.92 -1.75
C PRO A 17 -3.07 2.42 -2.64
N LEU A 18 -4.13 3.22 -2.74
CA LEU A 18 -5.23 2.97 -3.68
C LEU A 18 -4.86 3.53 -5.05
N LEU A 19 -4.81 2.65 -6.03
CA LEU A 19 -4.38 2.94 -7.40
C LEU A 19 -5.59 2.91 -8.33
N SER A 20 -5.70 3.95 -9.15
CA SER A 20 -6.75 4.10 -10.16
C SER A 20 -6.22 4.78 -11.42
N SER A 21 -6.94 4.65 -12.52
CA SER A 21 -6.71 5.39 -13.77
C SER A 21 -6.71 6.91 -13.55
N ASN A 22 -7.46 7.41 -12.56
CA ASN A 22 -7.44 8.82 -12.18
C ASN A 22 -6.18 9.20 -11.37
N THR A 23 -5.61 8.30 -10.56
CA THR A 23 -4.33 8.57 -9.89
C THR A 23 -3.15 8.63 -10.87
N GLU A 24 -3.22 7.89 -11.98
CA GLU A 24 -2.19 7.95 -13.03
C GLU A 24 -2.19 9.30 -13.76
N LYS A 25 -3.37 9.83 -14.12
CA LYS A 25 -3.51 11.07 -14.90
C LYS A 25 -3.15 12.35 -14.13
N ARG A 26 -3.02 12.30 -12.81
CA ARG A 26 -2.76 13.47 -11.97
C ARG A 26 -1.27 13.58 -11.64
N GLY A 27 -0.60 14.54 -12.28
CA GLY A 27 0.82 14.85 -12.05
C GLY A 27 1.08 15.41 -10.65
N GLU A 28 0.38 16.47 -10.26
CA GLU A 28 0.39 16.99 -8.89
C GLU A 28 -0.89 16.57 -8.17
N ALA A 29 -0.74 15.66 -7.22
CA ALA A 29 -1.83 15.24 -6.36
C ALA A 29 -1.32 14.99 -4.95
N TYR A 30 -2.20 15.24 -3.98
CA TYR A 30 -1.87 15.17 -2.56
C TYR A 30 -1.30 13.80 -2.13
N PHE A 31 -1.78 12.70 -2.72
CA PHE A 31 -1.29 11.34 -2.44
C PHE A 31 0.20 11.12 -2.79
N ARG A 32 0.82 11.98 -3.62
CA ARG A 32 2.24 11.90 -3.95
C ARG A 32 3.12 12.05 -2.72
N GLN A 33 2.76 12.96 -1.81
CA GLN A 33 3.48 13.12 -0.55
C GLN A 33 3.33 11.88 0.32
N GLU A 34 2.13 11.31 0.40
CA GLU A 34 1.89 10.08 1.16
C GLU A 34 2.75 8.91 0.66
N TRP A 35 2.82 8.76 -0.67
CA TRP A 35 3.65 7.73 -1.29
C TRP A 35 5.12 7.94 -0.97
N ASN A 36 5.63 9.17 -1.06
CA ASN A 36 7.01 9.48 -0.72
C ASN A 36 7.35 9.15 0.74
N GLU A 37 6.45 9.45 1.67
CA GLU A 37 6.61 9.11 3.09
C GLU A 37 6.65 7.59 3.32
N ALA A 38 5.75 6.84 2.67
CA ALA A 38 5.72 5.40 2.76
C ALA A 38 6.97 4.76 2.14
N LEU A 39 7.39 5.21 0.95
CA LEU A 39 8.59 4.74 0.27
C LEU A 39 9.86 5.01 1.09
N ARG A 40 9.93 6.15 1.79
CA ARG A 40 11.05 6.45 2.71
C ARG A 40 11.11 5.49 3.90
N ARG A 41 9.98 4.96 4.35
CA ARG A 41 9.92 3.93 5.42
C ARG A 41 10.21 2.53 4.92
N LEU A 42 9.94 2.22 3.65
CA LEU A 42 10.04 0.88 3.07
C LEU A 42 11.38 0.16 3.36
N PRO A 43 12.57 0.79 3.30
CA PRO A 43 13.84 0.14 3.61
C PRO A 43 13.90 -0.48 5.01
N ARG A 44 13.15 0.04 6.00
CA ARG A 44 13.11 -0.48 7.38
C ARG A 44 12.47 -1.86 7.50
N PHE A 45 11.78 -2.30 6.46
CA PHE A 45 11.09 -3.58 6.40
C PHE A 45 11.80 -4.59 5.50
N LYS A 46 12.96 -4.23 4.92
CA LYS A 46 13.78 -5.17 4.15
C LYS A 46 14.25 -6.32 5.04
N GLY A 47 14.17 -7.54 4.53
CA GLY A 47 14.46 -8.76 5.29
C GLY A 47 13.35 -9.19 6.24
N SER A 48 12.27 -8.43 6.36
CA SER A 48 11.09 -8.86 7.12
C SER A 48 10.25 -9.85 6.32
N SER A 49 9.64 -10.82 7.01
CA SER A 49 8.70 -11.78 6.41
C SER A 49 7.33 -11.18 6.09
N ARG A 50 7.05 -9.94 6.55
CA ARG A 50 5.78 -9.25 6.33
C ARG A 50 5.91 -8.12 5.30
N PRO A 51 4.91 -7.93 4.42
CA PRO A 51 4.86 -6.77 3.56
C PRO A 51 4.54 -5.51 4.38
N PHE A 52 5.18 -4.40 4.03
CA PHE A 52 4.81 -3.07 4.52
C PHE A 52 3.88 -2.33 3.57
N ILE A 53 4.04 -2.53 2.26
CA ILE A 53 3.24 -1.89 1.23
C ILE A 53 2.42 -2.95 0.50
N VAL A 54 1.11 -2.70 0.35
CA VAL A 54 0.21 -3.52 -0.48
C VAL A 54 -0.61 -2.58 -1.36
N PRO A 55 -0.20 -2.38 -2.62
CA PRO A 55 -0.97 -1.58 -3.56
C PRO A 55 -2.30 -2.26 -3.89
N VAL A 56 -3.35 -1.45 -4.07
CA VAL A 56 -4.69 -1.94 -4.39
C VAL A 56 -5.22 -1.19 -5.61
N ILE A 57 -5.43 -1.91 -6.71
CA ILE A 57 -6.07 -1.37 -7.90
C ILE A 57 -7.59 -1.40 -7.72
N VAL A 58 -8.25 -0.25 -7.82
CA VAL A 58 -9.70 -0.11 -7.58
C VAL A 58 -10.53 0.06 -8.86
N ASP A 59 -9.89 0.11 -10.03
CA ASP A 59 -10.51 0.23 -11.34
C ASP A 59 -9.75 -0.56 -12.41
N ASP A 60 -9.87 -0.16 -13.68
CA ASP A 60 -9.24 -0.82 -14.83
C ASP A 60 -7.80 -0.34 -15.10
N LEU A 61 -7.13 0.27 -14.12
CA LEU A 61 -5.73 0.66 -14.25
C LEU A 61 -4.85 -0.52 -14.69
N ASP A 62 -4.18 -0.35 -15.82
CA ASP A 62 -3.09 -1.21 -16.24
C ASP A 62 -1.79 -0.74 -15.56
N ILE A 63 -1.36 -1.51 -14.57
CA ILE A 63 -0.18 -1.18 -13.76
C ILE A 63 1.13 -1.22 -14.53
N TYR A 64 1.20 -2.01 -15.61
CA TYR A 64 2.42 -2.16 -16.40
C TYR A 64 2.61 -1.00 -17.38
N LEU A 65 1.51 -0.40 -17.82
CA LEU A 65 1.52 0.81 -18.65
C LEU A 65 1.55 2.11 -17.84
N ALA A 66 1.22 2.06 -16.55
CA ALA A 66 1.16 3.24 -15.69
C ALA A 66 2.57 3.83 -15.43
N THR A 67 2.79 5.06 -15.87
CA THR A 67 4.09 5.75 -15.78
C THR A 67 4.28 6.52 -14.48
N ALA A 68 3.19 6.99 -13.88
CA ALA A 68 3.23 7.80 -12.69
C ALA A 68 3.22 6.94 -11.42
N ILE A 69 3.00 5.63 -11.51
CA ILE A 69 3.07 4.73 -10.35
C ILE A 69 4.54 4.35 -10.06
N PRO A 70 5.03 4.49 -8.81
CA PRO A 70 6.38 4.10 -8.43
C PRO A 70 6.69 2.63 -8.71
N GLU A 71 7.92 2.34 -9.17
CA GLU A 71 8.38 0.97 -9.46
C GLU A 71 8.38 0.08 -8.21
N GLU A 72 8.58 0.64 -7.03
CA GLU A 72 8.49 -0.08 -5.76
C GLU A 72 7.07 -0.62 -5.50
N PHE A 73 6.03 0.05 -6.02
CA PHE A 73 4.67 -0.46 -5.92
C PHE A 73 4.41 -1.55 -6.96
N LYS A 74 4.98 -1.40 -8.17
CA LYS A 74 4.85 -2.40 -9.24
C LYS A 74 5.59 -3.70 -8.94
N SER A 75 6.66 -3.64 -8.15
CA SER A 75 7.52 -4.79 -7.82
C SER A 75 7.03 -5.62 -6.62
N VAL A 76 5.97 -5.19 -5.94
CA VAL A 76 5.34 -5.96 -4.85
C VAL A 76 4.02 -6.57 -5.29
N HIS A 77 3.47 -7.46 -4.47
CA HIS A 77 2.16 -8.05 -4.75
C HIS A 77 1.06 -7.00 -4.70
N ILE A 78 0.31 -6.89 -5.79
CA ILE A 78 -0.80 -5.95 -5.97
C ILE A 78 -2.12 -6.69 -5.75
N ALA A 79 -2.98 -6.14 -4.92
CA ALA A 79 -4.35 -6.59 -4.77
C ALA A 79 -5.27 -5.85 -5.75
N ARG A 80 -6.40 -6.47 -6.09
CA ARG A 80 -7.45 -5.85 -6.91
C ARG A 80 -8.74 -5.77 -6.11
N ALA A 81 -9.37 -4.60 -6.16
CA ALA A 81 -10.66 -4.33 -5.54
C ALA A 81 -11.53 -3.46 -6.47
N PRO A 82 -11.80 -3.89 -7.71
CA PRO A 82 -12.64 -3.12 -8.61
C PRO A 82 -14.02 -2.89 -7.97
N GLN A 83 -14.54 -1.68 -8.07
CA GLN A 83 -15.81 -1.28 -7.42
C GLN A 83 -15.81 -1.46 -5.88
N GLY A 84 -14.64 -1.52 -5.25
CA GLY A 84 -14.49 -1.71 -3.81
C GLY A 84 -14.66 -3.17 -3.34
N ILE A 85 -14.77 -4.13 -4.26
CA ILE A 85 -14.93 -5.55 -3.92
C ILE A 85 -13.60 -6.26 -4.07
N LEU A 86 -13.00 -6.67 -2.95
CA LEU A 86 -11.85 -7.57 -2.95
C LEU A 86 -12.27 -8.96 -3.39
N ASP A 87 -11.51 -9.57 -4.29
CA ASP A 87 -11.67 -11.00 -4.56
C ASP A 87 -11.27 -11.85 -3.33
N SER A 88 -11.67 -13.13 -3.35
CA SER A 88 -11.44 -14.05 -2.23
C SER A 88 -9.96 -14.27 -1.93
N GLN A 89 -9.10 -14.23 -2.95
CA GLN A 89 -7.65 -14.39 -2.80
C GLN A 89 -7.05 -13.17 -2.09
N ALA A 90 -7.39 -11.96 -2.53
CA ALA A 90 -6.95 -10.71 -1.94
C ALA A 90 -7.47 -10.57 -0.50
N ALA A 91 -8.74 -10.87 -0.26
CA ALA A 91 -9.34 -10.86 1.07
C ALA A 91 -8.62 -11.83 2.03
N GLY A 92 -8.39 -13.08 1.60
CA GLY A 92 -7.67 -14.07 2.40
C GLY A 92 -6.22 -13.64 2.69
N ARG A 93 -5.55 -13.02 1.70
CA ARG A 93 -4.21 -12.46 1.88
C ARG A 93 -4.19 -11.33 2.91
N PHE A 94 -5.11 -10.37 2.84
CA PHE A 94 -5.21 -9.30 3.83
C PHE A 94 -5.44 -9.87 5.24
N GLN A 95 -6.35 -10.83 5.38
CA GLN A 95 -6.57 -11.51 6.65
C GLN A 95 -5.30 -12.18 7.18
N GLN A 96 -4.49 -12.79 6.31
CA GLN A 96 -3.21 -13.38 6.73
C GLN A 96 -2.19 -12.33 7.16
N ILE A 97 -2.05 -11.23 6.41
CA ILE A 97 -1.15 -10.11 6.74
C ILE A 97 -1.51 -9.53 8.10
N ILE A 98 -2.78 -9.19 8.32
CA ILE A 98 -3.25 -8.61 9.59
C ILE A 98 -3.06 -9.59 10.74
N ARG A 99 -3.38 -10.88 10.57
CA ARG A 99 -3.12 -11.90 11.59
C ARG A 99 -1.63 -11.98 11.97
N ASN A 100 -0.74 -11.89 10.99
CA ASN A 100 0.71 -11.92 11.25
C ASN A 100 1.18 -10.65 11.97
N ILE A 101 0.65 -9.48 11.63
CA ILE A 101 0.94 -8.21 12.32
C ILE A 101 0.50 -8.31 13.79
N VAL A 102 -0.75 -8.70 14.04
CA VAL A 102 -1.29 -8.82 15.41
C VAL A 102 -0.49 -9.82 16.24
N LYS A 103 -0.09 -10.96 15.67
CA LYS A 103 0.76 -11.95 16.38
C LYS A 103 2.14 -11.39 16.72
N ALA A 104 2.78 -10.67 15.80
CA ALA A 104 4.10 -10.09 16.01
C ALA A 104 4.06 -8.98 17.07
N GLU A 105 3.00 -8.19 17.11
CA GLU A 105 2.83 -7.09 18.08
C GLU A 105 2.36 -7.59 19.46
N GLY A 106 1.49 -8.60 19.49
CA GLY A 106 1.01 -9.20 20.74
C GLY A 106 2.02 -10.12 21.44
N GLY A 107 3.04 -10.60 20.74
CA GLY A 107 4.16 -11.36 21.33
C GLY A 107 5.29 -10.50 21.89
N LEU A 108 5.19 -9.16 21.77
CA LEU A 108 6.13 -8.18 22.33
C LEU A 108 5.62 -7.57 23.66
N ALA A 109 4.52 -8.10 24.21
CA ALA A 109 3.94 -7.72 25.50
C ALA A 109 4.25 -8.76 26.58
#